data_AF-A0A0K3BPJ7-F1
#
_entry.id   AF-A0A0K3BPJ7-F1
#
_cell.length_a   1.000
_cell.length_b   1.000
_cell.length_c   1.000
_cell.angle_alpha   90.00
_cell.angle_beta   90.00
_cell.angle_gamma   90.00
#
_symmetry.space_group_name_H-M   'P 1'
#
loop_
_entity.id
_entity.type
_entity.pdbx_description
1 polymer ?
#
loop_
_entity_poly.entity_id
_entity_poly.type
_entity_poly.pdbx_seq_one_letter_code
_entity_poly.pdbx_strand_id
1 'polypeptide(L)'
;MLDDHDSRPMAAQLSMWADHLPPVAAEVVATSDRTRPHVYAHLPAEPGQATVARRQIAQWATRIGLPDVLTQDITLAADEALSNAIEHAYRDSAGTFVLFAACAASSRAARVIVTDHGHWQPPAADPGFRGRGLTMMNRLSDVFHLVHTGNGTTVVLGWTLPAG
;
A
#
# COMPACT_ATOMS: atom_id res chain seq x y z
N MET A 1 -21.52 3.95 15.05
CA MET A 1 -21.09 4.96 16.03
C MET A 1 -19.71 4.48 16.50
N LEU A 2 -18.58 4.93 15.96
CA LEU A 2 -18.23 6.25 15.43
C LEU A 2 -17.52 6.12 14.07
N ASP A 3 -18.03 6.79 13.03
CA ASP A 3 -17.16 7.21 11.92
C ASP A 3 -16.56 8.54 12.36
N ASP A 4 -15.40 8.46 13.02
CA ASP A 4 -14.58 9.64 13.28
C ASP A 4 -13.90 10.01 11.96
N HIS A 5 -14.67 10.62 11.05
CA HIS A 5 -14.11 11.14 9.81
C HIS A 5 -13.28 12.37 10.20
N ASP A 6 -11.98 12.14 10.36
CA ASP A 6 -11.01 13.17 10.65
C ASP A 6 -11.27 14.39 9.74
N SER A 7 -11.74 15.48 10.35
CA SER A 7 -12.25 16.66 9.62
C SER A 7 -11.14 17.53 9.04
N ARG A 8 -9.86 17.15 9.24
CA ARG A 8 -8.72 17.84 8.66
C ARG A 8 -8.70 17.73 7.14
N PRO A 9 -8.16 18.73 6.43
CA PRO A 9 -7.89 18.59 5.01
C PRO A 9 -6.98 17.38 4.73
N MET A 10 -7.26 16.65 3.66
CA MET A 10 -6.47 15.48 3.21
C MET A 10 -4.96 15.74 3.20
N ALA A 11 -4.53 16.92 2.78
CA ALA A 11 -3.12 17.30 2.76
C ALA A 11 -2.47 17.32 4.16
N ALA A 12 -3.21 17.76 5.18
CA ALA A 12 -2.74 17.77 6.56
C ALA A 12 -2.69 16.34 7.13
N GLN A 13 -3.68 15.50 6.81
CA GLN A 13 -3.69 14.09 7.21
C GLN A 13 -2.49 13.33 6.62
N LEU A 14 -2.20 13.51 5.33
CA LEU A 14 -1.06 12.89 4.66
C LEU A 14 0.27 13.38 5.22
N SER A 15 0.39 14.67 5.52
CA SER A 15 1.61 15.22 6.14
C SER A 15 1.85 14.58 7.51
N MET A 16 0.83 14.51 8.35
CA MET A 16 0.94 13.89 9.68
C MET A 16 1.20 12.39 9.59
N TRP A 17 0.59 11.70 8.64
CA TRP A 17 0.86 10.28 8.42
C TRP A 17 2.31 10.04 7.99
N ALA A 18 2.85 10.86 7.08
CA ALA A 18 4.23 10.77 6.62
C ALA A 18 5.25 10.89 7.76
N ASP A 19 4.98 11.71 8.77
CA ASP A 19 5.86 11.88 9.95
C ASP A 19 6.04 10.59 10.77
N HIS A 20 5.13 9.61 10.62
CA HIS A 20 5.14 8.34 11.32
C HIS A 20 5.58 7.16 10.43
N LEU A 21 5.88 7.42 9.17
CA LEU A 21 6.31 6.40 8.22
C LEU A 21 7.83 6.19 8.25
N PRO A 22 8.32 4.99 7.90
CA PRO A 22 9.72 4.80 7.56
C PRO A 22 10.17 5.79 6.47
N PRO A 23 11.45 6.23 6.45
CA PRO A 23 11.91 7.29 5.55
C PRO A 23 11.54 7.08 4.07
N VAL A 24 11.66 5.85 3.57
CA VAL A 24 11.33 5.50 2.17
C VAL A 24 9.84 5.70 1.84
N ALA A 25 8.94 5.45 2.79
CA ALA A 25 7.51 5.63 2.60
C ALA A 25 7.11 7.11 2.80
N ALA A 26 7.73 7.79 3.76
CA ALA A 26 7.55 9.24 3.96
C ALA A 26 7.95 10.04 2.71
N GLU A 27 9.07 9.67 2.07
CA GLU A 27 9.53 10.30 0.82
C GLU A 27 8.50 10.12 -0.32
N VAL A 28 7.92 8.93 -0.48
CA VAL A 28 6.88 8.68 -1.47
C VAL A 28 5.66 9.57 -1.25
N VAL A 29 5.23 9.75 0.01
CA VAL A 29 4.11 10.65 0.33
C VAL A 29 4.47 12.11 0.05
N ALA A 30 5.68 12.53 0.40
CA ALA A 30 6.16 13.91 0.20
C ALA A 30 6.31 14.29 -1.28
N THR A 31 6.72 13.34 -2.12
CA THR A 31 6.99 13.54 -3.55
C THR A 31 5.81 13.18 -4.46
N SER A 32 4.67 12.79 -3.88
CA SER A 32 3.45 12.44 -4.61
C SER A 32 2.83 13.63 -5.37
N ASP A 33 2.37 13.39 -6.59
CA ASP A 33 1.54 14.29 -7.37
C ASP A 33 0.08 14.20 -6.91
N ARG A 34 -0.31 15.14 -6.06
CA ARG A 34 -1.67 15.20 -5.49
C ARG A 34 -2.67 15.92 -6.40
N THR A 35 -2.22 16.45 -7.54
CA THR A 35 -3.12 17.03 -8.56
C THR A 35 -3.73 15.96 -9.45
N ARG A 36 -3.14 14.76 -9.47
CA ARG A 36 -3.64 13.57 -10.15
C ARG A 36 -4.51 12.71 -9.22
N PRO A 37 -5.32 11.80 -9.78
CA PRO A 37 -6.03 10.81 -8.96
C PRO A 37 -5.05 10.08 -8.04
N HIS A 38 -5.44 9.95 -6.76
CA HIS A 38 -4.72 9.23 -5.74
C HIS A 38 -5.69 8.50 -4.82
N VAL A 39 -5.16 7.60 -4.00
CA VAL A 39 -5.86 6.86 -2.96
C VAL A 39 -5.18 7.16 -1.64
N TYR A 40 -5.97 7.44 -0.61
CA TYR A 40 -5.56 7.41 0.78
C TYR A 40 -6.74 6.88 1.59
N ALA A 41 -6.60 5.68 2.13
CA ALA A 41 -7.69 4.97 2.79
C ALA A 41 -7.19 4.30 4.06
N HIS A 42 -7.94 4.51 5.15
CA HIS A 42 -7.79 3.78 6.40
C HIS A 42 -8.88 2.72 6.45
N LEU A 43 -8.49 1.46 6.49
CA LEU A 43 -9.42 0.34 6.34
C LEU A 43 -9.26 -0.63 7.52
N PRO A 44 -10.35 -1.22 8.01
CA PRO A 44 -10.27 -2.35 8.94
C PRO A 44 -9.47 -3.50 8.31
N ALA A 45 -8.65 -4.16 9.10
CA ALA A 45 -7.90 -5.34 8.69
C ALA A 45 -8.78 -6.59 8.73
N GLU A 46 -9.86 -6.58 7.94
CA GLU A 46 -10.83 -7.67 7.86
C GLU A 46 -10.81 -8.29 6.45
N PRO A 47 -11.08 -9.60 6.30
CA PRO A 47 -11.04 -10.27 5.00
C PRO A 47 -11.90 -9.60 3.91
N GLY A 48 -13.04 -9.01 4.29
CA GLY A 48 -13.92 -8.29 3.36
C GLY A 48 -13.30 -7.00 2.80
N GLN A 49 -12.37 -6.36 3.53
CA GLN A 49 -11.76 -5.09 3.15
C GLN A 49 -10.65 -5.25 2.10
N ALA A 50 -10.03 -6.43 2.00
CA ALA A 50 -9.06 -6.73 0.93
C ALA A 50 -9.67 -6.49 -0.46
N THR A 51 -10.90 -6.94 -0.67
CA THR A 51 -11.60 -6.78 -1.96
C THR A 51 -11.92 -5.31 -2.25
N VAL A 52 -12.25 -4.53 -1.21
CA VAL A 52 -12.50 -3.09 -1.33
C VAL A 52 -11.23 -2.36 -1.71
N ALA A 53 -10.14 -2.60 -0.98
CA ALA A 53 -8.82 -2.01 -1.21
C ALA A 53 -8.28 -2.33 -2.62
N ARG A 54 -8.35 -3.60 -3.03
CA ARG A 54 -7.96 -4.05 -4.38
C ARG A 54 -8.72 -3.32 -5.47
N ARG A 55 -10.04 -3.15 -5.30
CA ARG A 55 -10.87 -2.41 -6.26
C ARG A 55 -10.47 -0.94 -6.32
N GLN A 56 -10.15 -0.30 -5.19
CA GLN A 56 -9.67 1.08 -5.18
C GLN A 56 -8.35 1.23 -5.95
N ILE A 57 -7.41 0.29 -5.79
CA ILE A 57 -6.14 0.28 -6.54
C ILE A 57 -6.37 0.10 -8.04
N ALA A 58 -7.17 -0.89 -8.44
CA ALA A 58 -7.46 -1.12 -9.85
C ALA A 58 -8.12 0.11 -10.49
N GLN A 59 -9.14 0.69 -9.84
CA GLN A 59 -9.81 1.89 -10.34
C GLN A 59 -8.87 3.10 -10.40
N TRP A 60 -7.97 3.24 -9.44
CA TRP A 60 -6.96 4.30 -9.45
C TRP A 60 -6.00 4.14 -10.63
N ALA A 61 -5.44 2.95 -10.84
CA ALA A 61 -4.53 2.65 -11.94
C ALA A 61 -5.17 2.92 -13.31
N THR A 62 -6.44 2.52 -13.49
CA THR A 62 -7.22 2.85 -14.69
C THR A 62 -7.42 4.36 -14.86
N ARG A 63 -7.78 5.09 -13.79
CA ARG A 63 -8.02 6.56 -13.85
C ARG A 63 -6.78 7.37 -14.20
N ILE A 64 -5.59 6.90 -13.84
CA ILE A 64 -4.33 7.57 -14.23
C ILE A 64 -3.84 7.15 -15.62
N GLY A 65 -4.58 6.26 -16.31
CA GLY A 65 -4.38 5.88 -17.70
C GLY A 65 -3.36 4.76 -17.92
N LEU A 66 -3.15 3.86 -16.95
CA LEU A 66 -2.18 2.77 -17.11
C LEU A 66 -2.70 1.69 -18.07
N PRO A 67 -1.81 1.05 -18.86
CA PRO A 67 -2.16 -0.13 -19.65
C PRO A 67 -2.71 -1.25 -18.76
N ASP A 68 -3.54 -2.12 -19.33
CA ASP A 68 -4.19 -3.23 -18.60
C ASP A 68 -3.19 -4.14 -17.91
N VAL A 69 -2.07 -4.46 -18.57
CA VAL A 69 -1.00 -5.30 -18.01
C VAL A 69 -0.43 -4.66 -16.74
N LEU A 70 -0.09 -3.37 -16.79
CA LEU A 70 0.47 -2.68 -15.63
C LEU A 70 -0.57 -2.49 -14.52
N THR A 71 -1.84 -2.28 -14.89
CA THR A 71 -2.95 -2.25 -13.93
C THR A 71 -3.09 -3.59 -13.20
N GLN A 72 -2.97 -4.72 -13.91
CA GLN A 72 -2.99 -6.05 -13.32
C GLN A 72 -1.78 -6.28 -12.40
N ASP A 73 -0.57 -5.93 -12.84
CA ASP A 73 0.65 -6.09 -12.05
C ASP A 73 0.58 -5.30 -10.72
N ILE A 74 0.15 -4.03 -10.79
CA ILE A 74 -0.06 -3.18 -9.61
C ILE A 74 -1.11 -3.78 -8.68
N THR A 75 -2.23 -4.22 -9.24
CA THR A 75 -3.34 -4.76 -8.45
C THR A 75 -2.94 -6.05 -7.74
N LEU A 76 -2.23 -6.95 -8.43
CA LEU A 76 -1.78 -8.22 -7.87
C LEU A 76 -0.71 -8.02 -6.80
N ALA A 77 0.30 -7.18 -7.05
CA ALA A 77 1.32 -6.88 -6.05
C ALA A 77 0.72 -6.19 -4.81
N ALA A 78 -0.24 -5.28 -4.99
CA ALA A 78 -0.96 -4.68 -3.88
C ALA A 78 -1.82 -5.69 -3.11
N ASP A 79 -2.47 -6.64 -3.79
CA ASP A 79 -3.26 -7.69 -3.14
C ASP A 79 -2.39 -8.55 -2.21
N GLU A 80 -1.18 -8.92 -2.64
CA GLU A 80 -0.21 -9.62 -1.78
C GLU A 80 0.20 -8.79 -0.56
N ALA A 81 0.40 -7.47 -0.72
CA ALA A 81 0.69 -6.57 0.41
C ALA A 81 -0.50 -6.45 1.38
N LEU A 82 -1.73 -6.42 0.85
CA LEU A 82 -2.97 -6.33 1.64
C LEU A 82 -3.26 -7.62 2.39
N SER A 83 -3.12 -8.78 1.74
CA SER A 83 -3.21 -10.09 2.39
C SER A 83 -2.19 -10.21 3.51
N ASN A 84 -0.97 -9.73 3.28
CA ASN A 84 0.06 -9.65 4.31
C ASN A 84 -0.39 -8.82 5.52
N ALA A 85 -0.93 -7.62 5.30
CA ALA A 85 -1.42 -6.75 6.37
C ALA A 85 -2.62 -7.34 7.14
N ILE A 86 -3.55 -8.03 6.44
CA ILE A 86 -4.78 -8.55 7.04
C ILE A 86 -4.54 -9.87 7.78
N GLU A 87 -3.87 -10.83 7.15
CA GLU A 87 -3.76 -12.20 7.67
C GLU A 87 -2.68 -12.34 8.74
N HIS A 88 -1.61 -11.55 8.65
CA HIS A 88 -0.42 -11.76 9.47
C HIS A 88 -0.28 -10.77 10.62
N ALA A 89 -0.74 -9.54 10.44
CA ALA A 89 -0.54 -8.50 11.44
C ALA A 89 -1.56 -8.60 12.60
N TYR A 90 -2.70 -9.26 12.36
CA TYR A 90 -3.89 -9.19 13.21
C TYR A 90 -4.55 -10.53 13.50
N ARG A 91 -3.78 -11.64 13.45
CA ARG A 91 -4.28 -13.03 13.57
C ARG A 91 -5.32 -13.25 14.69
N ASP A 92 -5.17 -12.57 15.83
CA ASP A 92 -6.01 -12.74 17.02
C ASP A 92 -6.65 -11.42 17.51
N SER A 93 -6.59 -10.33 16.73
CA SER A 93 -7.03 -9.01 17.19
C SER A 93 -7.55 -8.14 16.05
N ALA A 94 -8.59 -7.33 16.28
CA ALA A 94 -8.98 -6.31 15.31
C ALA A 94 -7.85 -5.30 15.08
N GLY A 95 -7.74 -4.81 13.85
CA GLY A 95 -6.69 -3.91 13.41
C GLY A 95 -7.09 -3.03 12.24
N THR A 96 -6.19 -2.15 11.83
CA THR A 96 -6.37 -1.32 10.65
C THR A 96 -5.10 -1.32 9.81
N PHE A 97 -5.27 -1.06 8.53
CA PHE A 97 -4.15 -0.75 7.64
C PHE A 97 -4.47 0.53 6.88
N VAL A 98 -3.41 1.21 6.44
CA VAL A 98 -3.49 2.38 5.58
C VAL A 98 -2.97 2.00 4.20
N LEU A 99 -3.79 2.29 3.20
CA LEU A 99 -3.47 2.16 1.78
C LEU A 99 -3.28 3.55 1.19
N PHE A 100 -2.15 3.75 0.52
CA PHE A 100 -1.89 4.95 -0.26
C PHE A 100 -1.43 4.57 -1.67
N ALA A 101 -1.93 5.27 -2.68
CA ALA A 101 -1.49 5.11 -4.06
C ALA A 101 -1.48 6.45 -4.78
N ALA A 102 -0.35 6.81 -5.41
CA ALA A 102 -0.20 8.06 -6.12
C ALA A 102 0.88 7.98 -7.20
N CYS A 103 0.81 8.89 -8.17
CA CYS A 103 1.93 9.15 -9.07
C CYS A 103 2.98 10.01 -8.36
N ALA A 104 4.24 9.91 -8.76
CA ALA A 104 5.27 10.86 -8.34
C ALA A 104 5.16 12.17 -9.13
N ALA A 105 5.42 13.31 -8.49
CA ALA A 105 5.34 14.64 -9.11
C ALA A 105 6.46 14.91 -10.11
N SER A 106 7.68 14.46 -9.79
CA SER A 106 8.89 14.78 -10.57
C SER A 106 9.39 13.61 -11.41
N SER A 107 8.67 12.48 -11.43
CA SER A 107 9.07 11.30 -12.21
C SER A 107 7.86 10.56 -12.78
N ARG A 108 8.09 9.80 -13.84
CA ARG A 108 7.07 8.91 -14.43
C ARG A 108 6.98 7.64 -13.60
N ALA A 109 6.43 7.74 -12.40
CA ALA A 109 6.34 6.61 -11.51
C ALA A 109 4.98 6.55 -10.81
N ALA A 110 4.46 5.32 -10.67
CA ALA A 110 3.39 4.98 -9.75
C ALA A 110 3.99 4.41 -8.47
N ARG A 111 3.40 4.74 -7.32
CA ARG A 111 3.78 4.23 -6.01
C ARG A 111 2.54 3.77 -5.24
N VAL A 112 2.69 2.65 -4.55
CA VAL A 112 1.69 2.13 -3.60
C VAL A 112 2.38 1.90 -2.26
N ILE A 113 1.74 2.31 -1.18
CA ILE A 113 2.16 2.02 0.19
C ILE A 113 1.02 1.27 0.87
N VAL A 114 1.36 0.17 1.53
CA VAL A 114 0.48 -0.51 2.49
C VAL A 114 1.19 -0.51 3.83
N THR A 115 0.57 0.03 4.87
CA THR A 115 1.10 -0.04 6.23
C THR A 115 0.06 -0.55 7.19
N ASP A 116 0.49 -1.40 8.11
CA ASP A 116 -0.30 -1.86 9.24
C ASP A 116 0.45 -1.56 10.54
N HIS A 117 -0.27 -1.65 11.66
CA HIS A 117 0.29 -1.51 13.01
C HIS A 117 0.33 -2.85 13.76
N GLY A 118 0.19 -3.96 13.04
CA GLY A 118 0.12 -5.26 13.67
C GLY A 118 1.50 -5.89 13.81
N HIS A 119 1.56 -6.97 14.60
CA HIS A 119 2.83 -7.66 14.84
C HIS A 119 3.03 -8.69 13.73
N TRP A 120 3.73 -8.29 12.69
CA TRP A 120 4.18 -9.23 11.67
C TRP A 120 5.15 -10.25 12.27
N GLN A 121 4.83 -11.54 12.14
CA GLN A 121 5.74 -12.62 12.52
C GLN A 121 6.62 -12.99 11.32
N PRO A 122 7.96 -13.09 11.48
CA PRO A 122 8.82 -13.57 10.41
C PRO A 122 8.34 -14.94 9.90
N PRO A 123 8.44 -15.21 8.59
CA PRO A 123 8.04 -16.50 8.05
C PRO A 123 8.83 -17.63 8.74
N ALA A 124 8.14 -18.70 9.11
CA ALA A 124 8.78 -19.93 9.59
C ALA A 124 9.78 -20.48 8.55
N ALA A 125 10.75 -21.27 9.01
CA ALA A 125 11.83 -21.82 8.19
C ALA A 125 11.37 -22.61 6.94
N ASP A 126 10.10 -23.03 6.89
CA ASP A 126 9.41 -23.48 5.68
C ASP A 126 8.22 -22.55 5.37
N PRO A 127 8.38 -21.57 4.46
CA PRO A 127 7.35 -20.56 4.20
C PRO A 127 6.12 -21.12 3.47
N GLY A 128 6.23 -22.25 2.76
CA GLY A 128 5.17 -22.73 1.88
C GLY A 128 4.61 -21.64 0.95
N PHE A 129 3.31 -21.33 1.06
CA PHE A 129 2.66 -20.24 0.31
C PHE A 129 3.15 -18.83 0.70
N ARG A 130 3.73 -18.64 1.90
CA ARG A 130 4.12 -17.32 2.47
C ARG A 130 5.33 -16.67 1.79
N GLY A 131 6.24 -17.47 1.24
CA GLY A 131 7.40 -16.95 0.48
C GLY A 131 7.03 -16.46 -0.92
N ARG A 132 5.86 -16.86 -1.43
CA ARG A 132 5.42 -16.51 -2.79
C ARG A 132 4.94 -15.06 -2.88
N GLY A 133 4.21 -14.55 -1.89
CA GLY A 133 3.71 -13.17 -1.92
C GLY A 133 4.83 -12.12 -1.97
N LEU A 134 5.85 -12.26 -1.12
CA LEU A 134 7.04 -11.40 -1.17
C LEU A 134 7.78 -11.51 -2.51
N THR A 135 7.91 -12.73 -3.04
CA THR A 135 8.54 -12.97 -4.34
C THR A 135 7.73 -12.35 -5.48
N MET A 136 6.40 -12.43 -5.43
CA MET A 136 5.51 -11.84 -6.43
C MET A 136 5.60 -10.32 -6.40
N MET A 137 5.49 -9.69 -5.23
CA MET A 137 5.68 -8.25 -5.09
C MET A 137 7.02 -7.78 -5.68
N ASN A 138 8.11 -8.47 -5.32
CA ASN A 138 9.44 -8.15 -5.84
C ASN A 138 9.61 -8.38 -7.35
N ARG A 139 8.84 -9.30 -7.95
CA ARG A 139 8.89 -9.57 -9.40
C ARG A 139 8.00 -8.65 -10.21
N LEU A 140 6.86 -8.25 -9.66
CA LEU A 140 5.85 -7.46 -10.34
C LEU A 140 6.11 -5.96 -10.23
N SER A 141 7.01 -5.52 -9.35
CA SER A 141 7.36 -4.11 -9.15
C SER A 141 8.83 -3.83 -9.47
N ASP A 142 9.10 -2.62 -9.95
CA ASP A 142 10.46 -2.12 -10.16
C ASP A 142 11.12 -1.71 -8.84
N VAL A 143 10.29 -1.28 -7.88
CA VAL A 143 10.71 -0.86 -6.54
C VAL A 143 9.91 -1.66 -5.53
N PHE A 144 10.62 -2.35 -4.64
CA PHE A 144 10.03 -3.07 -3.52
C PHE A 144 10.85 -2.78 -2.25
N HIS A 145 10.18 -2.23 -1.24
CA HIS A 145 10.74 -2.10 0.11
C HIS A 145 9.76 -2.68 1.12
N LEU A 146 10.27 -3.55 1.98
CA LEU A 146 9.57 -4.06 3.16
C LEU A 146 10.31 -3.54 4.38
N VAL A 147 9.67 -2.67 5.16
CA VAL A 147 10.17 -2.22 6.44
C VAL A 147 9.29 -2.81 7.54
N HIS A 148 9.89 -3.61 8.39
CA HIS A 148 9.23 -4.18 9.56
C HIS A 148 9.87 -3.65 10.84
N THR A 149 9.04 -3.20 11.76
CA THR A 149 9.46 -2.73 13.09
C THR A 149 8.55 -3.34 14.15
N GLY A 150 8.90 -3.17 15.43
CA GLY A 150 8.02 -3.57 16.53
C GLY A 150 6.64 -2.90 16.52
N ASN A 151 6.46 -1.83 15.74
CA ASN A 151 5.22 -1.04 15.69
C ASN A 151 4.35 -1.32 14.45
N GLY A 152 4.76 -2.27 13.60
CA GLY A 152 4.03 -2.55 12.36
C GLY A 152 4.92 -2.88 11.17
N THR A 153 4.25 -3.04 10.03
CA THR A 153 4.90 -3.31 8.75
C THR A 153 4.49 -2.28 7.71
N THR A 154 5.46 -1.85 6.91
CA THR A 154 5.23 -0.94 5.78
C THR A 154 5.84 -1.56 4.52
N VAL A 155 5.00 -1.74 3.51
CA VAL A 155 5.39 -2.16 2.16
C VAL A 155 5.30 -0.95 1.23
N VAL A 156 6.36 -0.71 0.47
CA VAL A 156 6.41 0.29 -0.61
C VAL A 156 6.63 -0.45 -1.92
N LEU A 157 5.73 -0.25 -2.87
CA LEU A 157 5.79 -0.79 -4.22
C LEU A 157 5.87 0.35 -5.23
N GLY A 158 6.57 0.13 -6.33
CA GLY A 158 6.71 1.14 -7.36
C GLY A 158 6.94 0.61 -8.76
N TRP A 159 6.42 1.37 -9.74
CA TRP A 159 6.52 1.07 -11.16
C TRP A 159 6.90 2.30 -11.94
N THR A 160 7.76 2.12 -12.93
CA THR A 160 8.09 3.11 -13.94
C THR A 160 6.97 3.13 -14.98
N LEU A 161 6.41 4.30 -15.21
CA LEU A 161 5.32 4.48 -16.17
C LEU A 161 5.90 4.66 -17.57
N PRO A 162 5.27 4.10 -18.61
CA PRO A 162 5.69 4.30 -19.99
C PRO A 162 5.83 5.78 -20.35
N ALA A 163 6.74 6.08 -21.27
CA ALA A 163 6.65 7.33 -22.02
C ALA A 163 5.33 7.30 -22.80
N GLY A 164 4.54 8.36 -22.64
CA GLY A 164 3.30 8.55 -23.40
C GLY A 164 3.57 9.05 -24.80
#